data_AF-A0A9P3PTM6-F1
#
_entry.id   AF-A0A9P3PTM6-F1
#
_cell.length_a   1.000
_cell.length_b   1.000
_cell.length_c   1.000
_cell.angle_alpha   90.00
_cell.angle_beta   90.00
_cell.angle_gamma   90.00
#
_symmetry.space_group_name_H-M   'P 1'
#
loop_
_entity.id
_entity.type
_entity.pdbx_description
1 polymer ?
#
loop_
_entity_poly.entity_id
_entity_poly.type
_entity_poly.pdbx_seq_one_letter_code
_entity_poly.pdbx_strand_id
1 'polypeptide(L)'
;MDYVARLKHRFHTLTSLTILDARLSLTEVTSLLNALATPSLKCLSLSVTIVSLELFDLLASTLPALNRLILDTGSISFVGRYGVPSDIDRFSASLRDHRDAHKNLYDSWQLSHLEVWMWEYGVGRRLQSEALFRMLRQ
;
A
#
# COMPACT_ATOMS: atom_id res chain seq x y z
N MET A 1 -11.76 26.15 17.41
CA MET A 1 -10.59 26.25 16.51
C MET A 1 -9.89 24.91 16.52
N ASP A 2 -10.12 24.13 15.47
CA ASP A 2 -9.96 22.67 15.40
C ASP A 2 -8.52 22.15 15.52
N TYR A 3 -8.25 21.31 16.52
CA TYR A 3 -6.97 20.61 16.69
C TYR A 3 -6.62 19.75 15.46
N VAL A 4 -7.64 19.16 14.85
CA VAL A 4 -7.53 18.36 13.61
C VAL A 4 -7.12 19.22 12.42
N ALA A 5 -7.64 20.43 12.29
CA ALA A 5 -7.26 21.35 11.22
C ALA A 5 -5.79 21.80 11.34
N ARG A 6 -5.31 21.99 12.58
CA ARG A 6 -3.90 22.32 12.85
C ARG A 6 -2.95 21.15 12.60
N LEU A 7 -3.38 19.92 12.91
CA LEU A 7 -2.62 18.71 12.58
C LEU A 7 -2.53 18.51 11.06
N LYS A 8 -3.65 18.63 10.34
CA LYS A 8 -3.66 18.59 8.87
C LYS A 8 -2.65 19.58 8.29
N HIS A 9 -2.71 20.85 8.69
CA HIS A 9 -1.77 21.89 8.21
C HIS A 9 -0.30 21.57 8.51
N ARG A 10 0.01 20.85 9.59
CA ARG A 10 1.40 20.49 9.95
C ARG A 10 2.02 19.44 9.04
N PHE A 11 1.22 18.60 8.40
CA PHE A 11 1.72 17.51 7.58
C PHE A 11 1.66 17.79 6.08
N HIS A 12 1.18 18.95 5.64
CA HIS A 12 1.12 19.30 4.21
C HIS A 12 2.50 19.29 3.51
N THR A 13 3.58 19.40 4.27
CA THR A 13 4.96 19.31 3.79
C THR A 13 5.60 17.94 4.01
N LEU A 14 4.87 16.98 4.57
CA LEU A 14 5.39 15.64 4.84
C LEU A 14 5.58 14.90 3.50
N THR A 15 6.84 14.63 3.17
CA THR A 15 7.21 13.94 1.93
C THR A 15 7.52 12.46 2.15
N SER A 16 7.81 12.05 3.39
CA SER A 16 8.10 10.67 3.74
C SER A 16 7.45 10.29 5.06
N LEU A 17 6.84 9.10 5.10
CA LEU A 17 6.25 8.51 6.30
C LEU A 17 6.67 7.06 6.41
N THR A 18 7.15 6.70 7.60
CA THR A 18 7.47 5.32 7.96
C THR A 18 6.77 4.99 9.26
N ILE A 19 5.97 3.93 9.25
CA ILE A 19 5.32 3.39 10.45
C ILE A 19 5.84 1.97 10.65
N LEU A 20 6.62 1.80 11.72
CA LEU A 20 7.20 0.53 12.13
C LEU A 20 6.31 -0.15 13.17
N ASP A 21 6.40 -1.47 13.24
CA ASP A 21 5.88 -2.33 14.31
C ASP A 21 4.36 -2.29 14.60
N ALA A 22 3.59 -1.62 13.75
CA ALA A 22 2.14 -1.72 13.75
C ALA A 22 1.72 -2.65 12.60
N ARG A 23 1.07 -3.78 12.87
CA ARG A 23 0.42 -4.59 11.82
C ARG A 23 -0.94 -3.97 11.53
N LEU A 24 -0.95 -2.91 10.72
CA LEU A 24 -2.16 -2.13 10.48
C LEU A 24 -3.15 -2.93 9.64
N SER A 25 -4.40 -2.94 10.07
CA SER A 25 -5.54 -3.35 9.24
C SER A 25 -5.85 -2.29 8.17
N LEU A 26 -6.59 -2.66 7.13
CA LEU A 26 -7.03 -1.73 6.08
C LEU A 26 -7.81 -0.53 6.66
N THR A 27 -8.64 -0.78 7.68
CA THR A 27 -9.40 0.28 8.36
C THR A 27 -8.48 1.26 9.07
N GLU A 28 -7.45 0.78 9.77
CA GLU A 28 -6.47 1.64 10.44
C GLU A 28 -5.63 2.44 9.45
N VAL A 29 -5.23 1.84 8.33
CA VAL A 29 -4.55 2.57 7.24
C VAL A 29 -5.47 3.67 6.69
N THR A 30 -6.75 3.37 6.45
CA THR A 30 -7.74 4.38 6.01
C THR A 30 -7.83 5.54 7.00
N SER A 31 -7.98 5.24 8.29
CA SER A 31 -8.05 6.26 9.34
C SER A 31 -6.79 7.11 9.41
N LEU A 32 -5.62 6.48 9.28
CA LEU A 32 -4.33 7.15 9.26
C LEU A 32 -4.21 8.12 8.09
N LEU A 33 -4.50 7.67 6.86
CA LEU A 33 -4.39 8.49 5.66
C LEU A 33 -5.36 9.68 5.70
N ASN A 34 -6.57 9.46 6.19
CA ASN A 34 -7.56 10.52 6.39
C ASN A 34 -7.12 11.56 7.44
N ALA A 35 -6.41 11.12 8.49
CA ALA A 35 -5.88 12.01 9.51
C ALA A 35 -4.70 12.85 9.02
N LEU A 36 -3.82 12.24 8.20
CA LEU A 36 -2.63 12.89 7.66
C LEU A 36 -2.96 13.93 6.58
N ALA A 37 -3.87 13.60 5.66
CA ALA A 37 -4.28 14.48 4.55
C ALA A 37 -3.08 15.13 3.83
N THR A 38 -2.11 14.30 3.40
CA THR A 38 -0.83 14.74 2.82
C THR A 38 -0.71 14.38 1.34
N PRO A 39 -1.24 15.19 0.41
CA PRO A 39 -1.16 14.92 -1.03
C PRO A 39 0.28 15.00 -1.57
N SER A 40 1.21 15.56 -0.79
CA SER A 40 2.62 15.73 -1.14
C SER A 40 3.50 14.53 -0.77
N LEU A 41 2.94 13.50 -0.12
CA LEU A 41 3.71 12.34 0.31
C LEU A 41 4.30 11.60 -0.89
N LYS A 42 5.62 11.44 -0.89
CA LYS A 42 6.39 10.76 -1.96
C LYS A 42 6.85 9.38 -1.56
N CYS A 43 7.11 9.16 -0.27
CA CYS A 43 7.59 7.90 0.26
C CYS A 43 6.69 7.42 1.40
N LEU A 44 6.24 6.16 1.32
CA LEU A 44 5.42 5.54 2.34
C LEU A 44 5.97 4.15 2.65
N SER A 45 6.24 3.90 3.93
CA SER A 45 6.58 2.57 4.44
C SER A 45 5.63 2.20 5.56
N LEU A 46 4.90 1.09 5.38
CA LEU A 46 3.89 0.61 6.32
C LEU A 46 4.08 -0.87 6.58
N SER A 47 3.87 -1.28 7.83
CA SER A 47 3.57 -2.66 8.16
C SER A 47 2.05 -2.86 8.15
N VAL A 48 1.56 -3.82 7.39
CA VAL A 48 0.13 -4.12 7.23
C VAL A 48 -0.15 -5.60 7.46
N THR A 49 -1.28 -5.92 8.07
CA THR A 49 -1.65 -7.31 8.35
C THR A 49 -1.81 -8.12 7.08
N ILE A 50 -2.44 -7.52 6.06
CA ILE A 50 -2.74 -8.13 4.77
C ILE A 50 -2.47 -7.10 3.67
N VAL A 51 -1.78 -7.52 2.61
CA VAL A 51 -1.74 -6.79 1.34
C VAL A 51 -2.91 -7.27 0.47
N SER A 52 -3.77 -6.35 0.05
CA SER A 52 -4.96 -6.62 -0.76
C SER A 52 -5.10 -5.58 -1.89
N LEU A 53 -6.00 -5.84 -2.85
CA LEU A 53 -6.25 -4.91 -3.96
C LEU A 53 -6.87 -3.59 -3.46
N GLU A 54 -7.76 -3.68 -2.48
CA GLU A 54 -8.41 -2.52 -1.86
C GLU A 54 -7.42 -1.58 -1.18
N LEU A 55 -6.31 -2.12 -0.65
CA LEU A 55 -5.22 -1.32 -0.12
C LEU A 55 -4.54 -0.50 -1.23
N PHE A 56 -4.32 -1.10 -2.41
CA PHE A 56 -3.74 -0.37 -3.54
C PHE A 56 -4.68 0.72 -4.05
N ASP A 57 -5.99 0.45 -4.17
CA ASP A 57 -6.97 1.45 -4.58
C ASP A 57 -7.04 2.63 -3.61
N LEU A 58 -7.03 2.34 -2.30
CA LEU A 58 -6.97 3.36 -1.26
C LEU A 58 -5.72 4.22 -1.39
N LEU A 59 -4.54 3.61 -1.56
CA LEU A 59 -3.28 4.34 -1.68
C LEU A 59 -3.19 5.16 -2.96
N ALA A 60 -3.63 4.61 -4.09
CA ALA A 60 -3.64 5.31 -5.38
C ALA A 60 -4.56 6.53 -5.35
N SER A 61 -5.74 6.40 -4.73
CA SER A 61 -6.73 7.49 -4.66
C SER A 61 -6.36 8.57 -3.65
N THR A 62 -5.78 8.19 -2.50
CA THR A 62 -5.44 9.14 -1.43
C THR A 62 -4.06 9.78 -1.60
N LEU A 63 -3.11 9.06 -2.20
CA LEU A 63 -1.72 9.48 -2.36
C LEU A 63 -1.27 9.37 -3.83
N PRO A 64 -1.89 10.11 -4.76
CA PRO A 64 -1.56 10.02 -6.19
C PRO A 64 -0.11 10.43 -6.50
N ALA A 65 0.48 11.28 -5.64
CA ALA A 65 1.85 11.75 -5.77
C ALA A 65 2.91 10.78 -5.24
N LEU A 66 2.49 9.67 -4.61
CA LEU A 66 3.38 8.69 -4.00
C LEU A 66 4.28 8.06 -5.06
N ASN A 67 5.59 8.12 -4.86
CA ASN A 67 6.61 7.58 -5.76
C ASN A 67 7.11 6.22 -5.27
N ARG A 68 7.32 6.08 -3.95
CA ARG A 68 7.89 4.90 -3.33
C ARG A 68 6.95 4.35 -2.26
N LEU A 69 6.57 3.08 -2.41
CA LEU A 69 5.78 2.32 -1.45
C LEU A 69 6.57 1.11 -0.97
N ILE A 70 6.68 0.94 0.34
CA ILE A 70 7.25 -0.23 0.99
C ILE A 70 6.19 -0.80 1.93
N LEU A 71 5.76 -2.03 1.67
CA LEU A 71 4.82 -2.75 2.51
C LEU A 71 5.55 -3.89 3.19
N ASP A 72 5.41 -4.00 4.50
CA ASP A 72 5.81 -5.17 5.27
C ASP A 72 4.54 -5.89 5.71
N THR A 73 4.43 -7.20 5.47
CA THR A 73 3.19 -7.94 5.74
C THR A 73 3.41 -9.36 6.22
N GLY A 74 2.43 -9.87 6.97
CA GLY A 74 2.35 -11.29 7.31
C GLY A 74 1.63 -12.12 6.25
N SER A 75 0.85 -11.50 5.35
CA SER A 75 0.01 -12.24 4.39
C SER A 75 -0.35 -11.39 3.18
N ILE A 76 -0.52 -12.04 2.03
CA ILE A 76 -1.05 -11.43 0.80
C ILE A 76 -2.38 -12.11 0.49
N SER A 77 -3.45 -11.34 0.32
CA SER A 77 -4.79 -11.88 0.09
C SER A 77 -5.16 -11.81 -1.37
N PHE A 78 -5.44 -12.98 -1.96
CA PHE A 78 -6.14 -13.10 -3.23
C PHE A 78 -7.66 -13.13 -2.99
N VAL A 79 -8.46 -12.57 -3.91
CA VAL A 79 -9.93 -12.58 -3.82
C VAL A 79 -10.40 -14.03 -3.92
N GLY A 80 -10.57 -14.69 -2.77
CA GLY A 80 -10.96 -16.09 -2.72
C GLY A 80 -10.56 -16.78 -1.42
N ARG A 81 -11.25 -16.43 -0.33
CA ARG A 81 -11.25 -17.11 0.98
C ARG A 81 -9.98 -16.92 1.82
N TYR A 82 -10.19 -16.33 3.00
CA TYR A 82 -9.30 -16.42 4.15
C TYR A 82 -8.80 -17.86 4.33
N GLY A 83 -7.48 -18.06 4.35
CA GLY A 83 -6.86 -19.33 4.78
C GLY A 83 -6.13 -20.15 3.72
N VAL A 84 -5.94 -19.67 2.49
CA VAL A 84 -5.04 -20.32 1.51
C VAL A 84 -3.66 -19.64 1.56
N PRO A 85 -2.54 -20.38 1.60
CA PRO A 85 -1.20 -19.80 1.59
C PRO A 85 -0.97 -18.86 0.40
N SER A 86 -0.12 -17.86 0.64
CA SER A 86 0.31 -16.82 -0.30
C SER A 86 0.58 -17.34 -1.71
N ASP A 87 -0.37 -17.16 -2.62
CA ASP A 87 -0.14 -17.36 -4.05
C ASP A 87 0.13 -15.98 -4.68
N ILE A 88 1.40 -15.57 -4.59
CA ILE A 88 1.89 -14.29 -5.13
C ILE A 88 1.62 -14.20 -6.62
N ASP A 89 1.66 -15.32 -7.35
CA ASP A 89 1.45 -15.35 -8.79
C ASP A 89 -0.02 -15.06 -9.12
N ARG A 90 -0.96 -15.69 -8.40
CA ARG A 90 -2.39 -15.38 -8.52
C ARG A 90 -2.71 -13.96 -8.11
N PHE A 91 -2.14 -13.48 -7.00
CA PHE A 91 -2.32 -12.09 -6.58
C PHE A 91 -1.80 -11.11 -7.63
N SER A 92 -0.64 -11.40 -8.23
CA SER A 92 -0.06 -10.59 -9.31
C SER A 92 -0.95 -10.55 -10.54
N ALA A 93 -1.53 -11.69 -10.94
CA ALA A 93 -2.47 -11.76 -12.05
C ALA A 93 -3.75 -10.94 -11.76
N SER A 94 -4.34 -11.10 -10.57
CA SER A 94 -5.51 -10.30 -10.18
C SER A 94 -5.21 -8.82 -10.06
N LEU A 95 -4.01 -8.43 -9.60
CA LEU A 95 -3.62 -7.03 -9.54
C LEU A 95 -3.55 -6.41 -10.94
N ARG A 96 -3.06 -7.15 -11.93
CA ARG A 96 -3.05 -6.71 -13.33
C ARG A 96 -4.46 -6.51 -13.85
N ASP A 97 -5.32 -7.53 -13.74
CA ASP A 97 -6.70 -7.47 -14.24
C ASP A 97 -7.48 -6.33 -13.55
N HIS A 98 -7.27 -6.15 -12.24
CA HIS A 98 -7.89 -5.09 -11.45
C HIS A 98 -7.38 -3.70 -11.83
N ARG A 99 -6.08 -3.56 -12.08
CA ARG A 99 -5.47 -2.31 -12.58
C ARG A 99 -6.00 -1.94 -13.94
N ASP A 100 -6.17 -2.89 -14.85
CA ASP A 100 -6.73 -2.65 -16.18
C ASP A 100 -8.21 -2.22 -16.09
N ALA A 101 -8.98 -2.81 -15.16
CA ALA A 101 -10.36 -2.38 -14.88
C ALA A 101 -10.42 -0.96 -14.28
N HIS A 102 -9.42 -0.57 -13.48
CA HIS A 102 -9.33 0.74 -12.82
C HIS A 102 -8.25 1.64 -13.44
N LYS A 103 -8.02 1.51 -14.75
CA LYS A 103 -6.88 2.13 -15.44
C LYS A 103 -6.69 3.61 -15.14
N ASN A 104 -7.78 4.39 -15.15
CA ASN A 104 -7.71 5.84 -14.89
C ASN A 104 -7.14 6.18 -13.50
N LEU A 105 -7.41 5.35 -12.49
CA LEU A 105 -6.88 5.52 -11.14
C LEU A 105 -5.36 5.26 -11.13
N TYR A 106 -4.95 4.11 -11.65
CA TYR A 106 -3.57 3.66 -11.61
C TYR A 106 -2.63 4.44 -12.55
N ASP A 107 -3.11 4.89 -13.72
CA ASP A 107 -2.33 5.70 -14.65
C ASP A 107 -2.00 7.09 -14.08
N SER A 108 -2.88 7.62 -13.21
CA SER A 108 -2.63 8.90 -12.51
C SER A 108 -1.65 8.77 -11.33
N TRP A 109 -1.35 7.54 -10.90
CA TRP A 109 -0.53 7.28 -9.73
C TRP A 109 0.97 7.32 -10.07
N GLN A 110 1.75 8.12 -9.34
CA GLN A 110 3.19 8.36 -9.60
C GLN A 110 4.13 7.27 -9.06
N LEU A 111 3.60 6.14 -8.59
CA LEU A 111 4.38 5.07 -7.95
C LEU A 111 5.46 4.44 -8.85
N SER A 112 6.72 4.85 -8.76
CA SER A 112 7.81 4.26 -9.54
C SER A 112 8.63 3.22 -8.78
N HIS A 113 8.30 2.95 -7.52
CA HIS A 113 8.98 1.94 -6.71
C HIS A 113 8.00 1.26 -5.76
N LEU A 114 7.91 -0.06 -5.82
CA LEU A 114 7.12 -0.87 -4.89
C LEU A 114 8.01 -1.96 -4.29
N GLU A 115 8.00 -2.06 -2.97
CA GLU A 115 8.53 -3.22 -2.26
C GLU A 115 7.42 -3.85 -1.41
N VAL A 116 7.30 -5.17 -1.48
CA VAL A 116 6.44 -5.94 -0.58
C VAL A 116 7.30 -6.99 0.09
N TRP A 117 7.49 -6.84 1.39
CA TRP A 117 8.20 -7.75 2.25
C TRP A 117 7.17 -8.65 2.95
N MET A 118 7.38 -9.95 2.89
CA MET A 118 6.53 -10.93 3.55
C MET A 118 7.31 -11.64 4.65
N TRP A 119 6.74 -11.71 5.85
CA TRP A 119 7.32 -12.48 6.96
C TRP A 119 7.00 -13.96 6.80
N GLU A 120 8.03 -14.78 6.68
CA GLU A 120 7.94 -16.23 6.72
C GLU A 120 8.38 -16.71 8.12
N TYR A 121 7.46 -17.30 8.87
CA TYR A 121 7.71 -17.71 10.25
C TYR A 121 8.85 -18.74 10.29
N GLY A 122 9.90 -18.43 11.06
CA GLY A 122 11.10 -19.28 11.18
C GLY A 122 12.15 -19.11 10.07
N VAL A 123 11.90 -18.28 9.05
CA VAL A 123 12.81 -18.11 7.89
C VAL A 123 13.25 -16.64 7.71
N GLY A 124 12.47 -15.67 8.21
CA GLY A 124 12.81 -14.24 8.17
C GLY A 124 11.91 -13.46 7.20
N ARG A 125 12.45 -12.43 6.54
CA ARG A 125 11.71 -11.60 5.57
C ARG A 125 12.07 -12.00 4.15
N ARG A 126 11.07 -12.18 3.29
CA ARG A 126 11.24 -12.44 1.86
C ARG A 126 10.69 -11.28 1.04
N LEU A 127 11.49 -10.78 0.10
CA LEU A 127 11.08 -9.75 -0.85
C LEU A 127 10.24 -10.36 -1.98
N GLN A 128 9.05 -9.80 -2.22
CA GLN A 128 8.09 -10.21 -3.27
C GLN A 128 7.88 -9.11 -4.33
N SER A 129 8.78 -8.13 -4.39
CA SER A 129 8.55 -6.83 -5.05
C SER A 129 8.58 -6.83 -6.57
N GLU A 130 9.41 -7.67 -7.19
CA GLU A 130 9.73 -7.53 -8.61
C GLU A 130 8.55 -7.90 -9.52
N ALA A 131 7.78 -8.93 -9.16
CA ALA A 131 6.60 -9.35 -9.91
C ALA A 131 5.49 -8.30 -9.80
N LEU A 132 5.19 -7.82 -8.58
CA LEU A 132 4.09 -6.90 -8.32
C LEU A 132 4.29 -5.53 -8.96
N PHE A 133 5.52 -5.01 -8.93
CA PHE A 133 5.80 -3.70 -9.52
C PHE A 133 5.63 -3.71 -11.05
N ARG A 134 6.08 -4.78 -11.73
CA ARG A 134 5.90 -4.91 -13.19
C ARG A 134 4.43 -4.93 -13.59
N MET A 135 3.56 -5.55 -12.77
CA MET A 135 2.11 -5.62 -13.04
C MET A 135 1.40 -4.27 -12.96
N LEU A 136 1.88 -3.35 -12.11
CA LEU A 136 1.28 -2.02 -11.96
C LEU A 136 1.70 -1.03 -13.05
N ARG A 137 2.75 -1.34 -13.83
CA ARG A 137 3.39 -0.39 -14.75
C ARG A 137 3.42 -0.78 -16.22
N GLN A 138 3.14 -2.04 -16.54
CA GLN A 138 2.89 -2.51 -17.91
C GLN A 138 1.41 -2.30 -18.22
#